data_AF-A0A2T3WD72-F1
#
_entry.id   AF-A0A2T3WD72-F1
#
_cell.length_a   1.000
_cell.length_b   1.000
_cell.length_c   1.000
_cell.angle_alpha   90.00
_cell.angle_beta   90.00
_cell.angle_gamma   90.00
#
_symmetry.space_group_name_H-M   'P 1'
#
loop_
_entity.id
_entity.type
_entity.pdbx_description
1 polymer ?
#
loop_
_entity_poly.entity_id
_entity_poly.type
_entity_poly.pdbx_seq_one_letter_code
_entity_poly.pdbx_strand_id
1 'polypeptide(L)'
;MTLGLKRSMVELRPWSPAYPALFEQERTRVTGVLGPLVSDLQHIGSTSIPGLVAKPVLDLAVAVPDQQAMVACAQPLATLGYAFMGDPVGKGRPFLPGAATRPAPITCTC
;
A
#
# COMPACT_ATOMS: atom_id res chain seq x y z
N MET A 1 13.68 -8.96 8.64
CA MET A 1 12.26 -9.28 8.92
C MET A 1 11.55 -9.53 7.61
N THR A 2 10.84 -10.64 7.46
CA THR A 2 10.09 -10.95 6.23
C THR A 2 8.73 -10.30 6.34
N LEU A 3 8.50 -9.25 5.55
CA LEU A 3 7.16 -8.72 5.35
C LEU A 3 6.37 -9.72 4.49
N GLY A 4 5.06 -9.79 4.71
CA GLY A 4 4.11 -10.49 3.84
C GLY A 4 3.75 -11.90 4.27
N LEU A 5 2.60 -12.33 3.77
CA LEU A 5 2.06 -13.66 3.96
C LEU A 5 1.54 -14.19 2.62
N LYS A 6 1.60 -15.50 2.43
CA LYS A 6 0.97 -16.14 1.29
C LYS A 6 -0.54 -15.90 1.33
N ARG A 7 -1.17 -15.83 0.15
CA ARG A 7 -2.63 -15.80 0.06
C ARG A 7 -3.22 -17.00 0.83
N SER A 8 -4.29 -16.76 1.57
CA SER A 8 -4.94 -17.71 2.49
C SER A 8 -4.21 -18.03 3.80
N MET A 9 -3.02 -17.46 4.04
CA MET A 9 -2.33 -17.59 5.33
C MET A 9 -2.65 -16.40 6.24
N VAL A 10 -3.04 -16.70 7.49
CA VAL A 10 -3.27 -15.71 8.54
C VAL A 10 -2.25 -15.95 9.65
N GLU A 11 -1.28 -15.05 9.75
CA GLU A 11 -0.29 -15.05 10.83
C GLU A 11 -0.22 -13.64 11.40
N LEU A 12 -0.29 -13.54 12.72
CA LEU A 12 -0.15 -12.28 13.45
C LEU A 12 1.23 -12.24 14.09
N ARG A 13 1.90 -11.10 13.99
CA ARG A 13 3.20 -10.86 14.59
C ARG A 13 3.16 -9.63 15.49
N PRO A 14 3.98 -9.60 16.56
CA PRO A 14 4.18 -8.38 17.34
C PRO A 14 4.61 -7.22 16.45
N TRP A 15 4.25 -6.00 16.86
CA TRP A 15 4.69 -4.80 16.19
C TRP A 15 6.23 -4.75 16.14
N SER A 16 6.77 -4.26 15.03
CA SER A 16 8.21 -4.14 14.81
C SER A 16 8.62 -2.68 14.64
N PRO A 17 9.69 -2.22 15.29
CA PRO A 17 10.24 -0.88 15.11
C PRO A 17 10.81 -0.64 13.70
N ALA A 18 10.92 -1.69 12.88
CA ALA A 18 11.30 -1.56 11.47
C ALA A 18 10.19 -1.02 10.57
N TYR A 19 8.91 -1.06 10.99
CA TYR A 19 7.79 -0.67 10.13
C TYR A 19 7.84 0.78 9.63
N PRO A 20 8.17 1.79 10.46
CA PRO A 20 8.30 3.17 9.98
C PRO A 20 9.37 3.34 8.90
N ALA A 21 10.52 2.68 9.05
CA ALA A 21 11.60 2.75 8.07
C ALA A 21 11.22 2.05 6.75
N LEU A 22 10.50 0.92 6.84
CA LEU A 22 10.00 0.19 5.67
C LEU A 22 8.90 0.99 4.95
N PHE A 23 8.06 1.70 5.70
CA PHE A 23 7.09 2.64 5.15
C PHE A 23 7.78 3.76 4.36
N GLU A 24 8.78 4.43 4.92
CA GLU A 24 9.48 5.52 4.22
C GLU A 24 10.21 5.06 2.96
N GLN A 25 10.78 3.84 2.99
CA GLN A 25 11.37 3.23 1.81
C GLN A 25 10.32 3.01 0.71
N GLU A 26 9.14 2.50 1.06
CA GLU A 26 8.09 2.23 0.09
C GLU A 26 7.41 3.52 -0.39
N ARG A 27 7.22 4.50 0.50
CA ARG A 27 6.79 5.86 0.16
C ARG A 27 7.68 6.43 -0.94
N THR A 28 9.00 6.40 -0.75
CA THR A 28 9.97 6.92 -1.72
C THR A 28 9.87 6.24 -3.09
N ARG A 29 9.66 4.92 -3.11
CA ARG A 29 9.47 4.15 -4.35
C ARG A 29 8.18 4.53 -5.08
N VAL A 30 7.08 4.57 -4.33
CA VAL A 30 5.77 4.89 -4.86
C VAL A 30 5.73 6.32 -5.38
N THR A 31 6.22 7.29 -4.60
CA THR A 31 6.29 8.69 -5.05
C THR A 31 7.28 8.88 -6.20
N GLY A 32 8.36 8.10 -6.27
CA GLY A 32 9.32 8.16 -7.37
C GLY A 32 8.73 7.72 -8.71
N VAL A 33 7.73 6.83 -8.69
CA VAL A 33 7.09 6.30 -9.90
C VAL A 33 5.79 7.04 -10.25
N LEU A 34 5.04 7.50 -9.23
CA LEU A 34 3.81 8.27 -9.43
C LEU A 34 4.06 9.76 -9.66
N GLY A 35 5.20 10.29 -9.20
CA GLY A 35 5.60 11.68 -9.41
C GLY A 35 4.55 12.67 -8.92
N PRO A 36 4.15 13.66 -9.75
CA PRO A 36 3.22 14.73 -9.36
C PRO A 36 1.77 14.27 -9.24
N LEU A 37 1.46 13.00 -9.53
CA LEU A 37 0.10 12.47 -9.40
C LEU A 37 -0.32 12.28 -7.94
N VAL A 38 0.65 12.23 -7.01
CA VAL A 38 0.41 12.01 -5.58
C VAL A 38 0.33 13.36 -4.87
N SER A 39 -0.83 13.63 -4.27
CA SER A 39 -1.03 14.79 -3.39
C SER A 39 -0.52 14.49 -1.97
N ASP A 40 -0.76 13.27 -1.48
CA ASP A 40 -0.32 12.83 -0.15
C ASP A 40 -0.16 11.31 -0.09
N LEU A 41 0.70 10.83 0.82
CA LEU A 41 0.94 9.40 1.06
C LEU A 41 1.10 9.15 2.57
N GLN A 42 0.29 8.27 3.14
CA GLN A 42 0.27 7.98 4.58
C GLN A 42 0.37 6.49 4.90
N HIS A 43 0.95 6.15 6.06
CA HIS A 43 0.97 4.79 6.59
C HIS A 43 -0.33 4.53 7.35
N ILE A 44 -1.17 3.64 6.83
CA ILE A 44 -2.43 3.24 7.46
C ILE A 44 -2.36 1.78 7.93
N GLY A 45 -3.47 1.30 8.52
CA GLY A 45 -3.59 -0.09 8.95
C GLY A 45 -2.93 -0.38 10.29
N SER A 46 -2.95 -1.66 10.69
CA SER A 46 -2.49 -2.07 12.02
C SER A 46 -0.98 -1.95 12.22
N THR A 47 -0.18 -1.94 11.14
CA THR A 47 1.28 -1.82 11.23
C THR A 47 1.77 -0.40 11.48
N SER A 48 0.91 0.62 11.32
CA SER A 48 1.24 2.02 11.65
C SER A 48 1.10 2.34 13.14
N ILE A 49 0.48 1.46 13.93
CA ILE A 49 0.22 1.65 15.36
C ILE A 49 1.29 0.91 16.18
N PRO A 50 2.18 1.63 16.90
CA PRO A 50 3.18 1.01 17.76
C PRO A 50 2.57 0.09 18.82
N GLY A 51 3.15 -1.09 19.00
CA GLY A 51 2.72 -2.07 20.00
C GLY A 51 1.53 -2.94 19.60
N LEU A 52 0.90 -2.70 18.44
CA LEU A 52 -0.23 -3.50 17.98
C LEU A 52 0.22 -4.80 17.29
N VAL A 53 -0.33 -5.93 17.72
CA VAL A 53 -0.12 -7.22 17.02
C VAL A 53 -0.89 -7.20 15.71
N ALA A 54 -0.19 -7.40 14.60
CA ALA A 54 -0.74 -7.22 13.27
C ALA A 54 -0.20 -8.26 12.28
N LYS A 55 -0.86 -8.40 11.14
CA LYS A 55 -0.26 -9.08 9.99
C LYS A 55 0.96 -8.25 9.54
N PRO A 56 2.10 -8.87 9.17
CA PRO A 56 3.31 -8.16 8.77
C PRO A 56 3.18 -7.59 7.35
N VAL A 57 2.19 -6.72 7.14
CA VAL A 57 1.76 -6.19 5.85
C VAL A 57 1.62 -4.67 5.98
N LEU A 58 2.21 -3.90 5.07
CA LEU A 58 2.20 -2.43 5.12
C LEU A 58 1.05 -1.87 4.29
N ASP A 59 0.10 -1.20 4.93
CA ASP A 59 -0.99 -0.53 4.22
C ASP A 59 -0.64 0.95 3.93
N LEU A 60 -0.69 1.34 2.66
CA LEU A 60 -0.34 2.68 2.20
C LEU A 60 -1.58 3.40 1.69
N ALA A 61 -1.89 4.58 2.21
CA ALA A 61 -2.93 5.45 1.66
C ALA A 61 -2.30 6.44 0.68
N VAL A 62 -2.76 6.48 -0.57
CA VAL A 62 -2.33 7.47 -1.57
C VAL A 62 -3.50 8.37 -1.91
N ALA A 63 -3.33 9.68 -1.74
CA ALA A 63 -4.29 10.69 -2.14
C ALA A 63 -3.93 11.24 -3.53
N VAL A 64 -4.93 11.31 -4.40
CA VAL A 64 -4.83 11.79 -5.79
C VAL A 64 -5.91 12.85 -6.03
N PRO A 65 -5.68 13.83 -6.91
CA PRO A 65 -6.57 14.98 -7.06
C PRO A 65 -7.92 14.62 -7.70
N ASP A 66 -7.96 13.60 -8.57
CA ASP A 66 -9.16 13.21 -9.29
C ASP A 66 -9.13 11.74 -9.74
N GLN A 67 -10.26 11.27 -10.29
CA GLN A 67 -10.43 9.90 -10.76
C GLN A 67 -9.57 9.57 -12.00
N GLN A 68 -9.17 10.56 -12.80
CA GLN A 68 -8.29 10.33 -13.96
C GLN A 68 -6.86 10.04 -13.48
N ALA A 69 -6.36 10.83 -12.51
CA ALA A 69 -5.09 10.60 -11.85
C ALA A 69 -5.05 9.22 -11.18
N MET A 70 -6.15 8.80 -10.55
CA MET A 70 -6.30 7.47 -9.96
C MET A 70 -6.09 6.33 -10.97
N VAL A 71 -6.70 6.42 -12.16
CA VAL A 71 -6.50 5.44 -13.23
C VAL A 71 -5.08 5.53 -13.81
N ALA A 72 -4.54 6.75 -13.94
CA ALA A 72 -3.19 6.99 -14.41
C ALA A 72 -2.12 6.39 -13.49
N CYS A 73 -2.40 6.26 -12.19
CA CYS A 73 -1.52 5.62 -11.21
C CYS A 73 -1.38 4.09 -11.40
N ALA A 74 -2.32 3.44 -12.10
CA ALA A 74 -2.33 1.98 -12.22
C ALA A 74 -1.09 1.45 -12.98
N GLN A 75 -0.76 2.08 -14.12
CA GLN A 75 0.34 1.62 -14.98
C GLN A 75 1.72 1.80 -14.32
N PRO A 76 2.05 2.97 -13.72
CA PRO A 76 3.30 3.13 -13.00
C PRO A 76 3.41 2.16 -11.81
N LEU A 77 2.34 1.99 -11.02
CA LEU A 77 2.36 1.05 -9.89
C LEU A 77 2.50 -0.41 -10.32
N ALA A 78 1.99 -0.79 -11.49
CA ALA A 78 2.21 -2.11 -12.07
C ALA A 78 3.70 -2.40 -12.31
N THR A 79 4.52 -1.39 -12.65
CA THR A 79 5.98 -1.56 -12.80
C THR A 79 6.68 -1.92 -11.49
N LEU A 80 6.10 -1.53 -10.35
CA LEU A 80 6.57 -1.88 -9.01
C LEU A 80 6.02 -3.23 -8.53
N GLY A 81 5.12 -3.85 -9.28
CA GLY A 81 4.49 -5.13 -8.95
C GLY A 81 3.18 -5.02 -8.16
N TYR A 82 2.53 -3.85 -8.16
CA TYR A 82 1.18 -3.70 -7.64
C TYR A 82 0.13 -4.08 -8.68
N ALA A 83 -0.93 -4.76 -8.28
CA ALA A 83 -2.05 -5.08 -9.17
C ALA A 83 -3.20 -4.11 -8.93
N PHE A 84 -3.85 -3.60 -9.98
CA PHE A 84 -5.04 -2.76 -9.85
C PHE A 84 -6.32 -3.60 -9.82
N MET A 85 -7.05 -3.59 -8.70
CA MET A 85 -8.29 -4.37 -8.52
C MET A 85 -9.56 -3.55 -8.76
N GLY A 86 -9.44 -2.29 -9.17
CA GLY A 86 -10.57 -1.38 -9.26
C GLY A 86 -11.23 -1.17 -7.91
N ASP A 87 -12.45 -0.64 -7.93
CA ASP A 87 -13.27 -0.38 -6.75
C ASP A 87 -14.27 -1.53 -6.53
N PRO A 88 -13.93 -2.53 -5.67
CA PRO A 88 -14.79 -3.68 -5.46
C PRO A 88 -16.10 -3.33 -4.73
N VAL A 89 -16.26 -2.11 -4.21
CA VAL A 89 -17.40 -1.70 -3.36
C VAL A 89 -18.28 -0.64 -4.03
N GLY A 90 -17.89 -0.11 -5.20
CA GLY A 90 -18.63 0.95 -5.89
C GLY A 90 -18.68 2.28 -5.13
N LYS A 91 -17.70 2.55 -4.25
CA LYS A 91 -17.57 3.79 -3.46
C LYS A 91 -16.42 4.71 -3.89
N GLY A 92 -15.85 4.51 -5.08
CA GLY A 92 -14.69 5.23 -5.58
C GLY A 92 -13.37 4.86 -4.90
N ARG A 93 -13.24 3.67 -4.29
CA ARG A 93 -12.04 3.26 -3.54
C ARG A 93 -11.30 2.10 -4.21
N PRO A 94 -10.34 2.35 -5.11
CA PRO A 94 -9.58 1.29 -5.73
C PRO A 94 -8.62 0.63 -4.76
N PHE A 95 -8.60 -0.70 -4.76
CA PHE A 95 -7.67 -1.50 -3.98
C PHE A 95 -6.50 -1.97 -4.86
N LEU A 96 -5.27 -1.82 -4.38
CA LEU A 96 -4.06 -2.27 -5.08
C LEU A 96 -3.27 -3.29 -4.22
N PRO A 97 -3.53 -4.60 -4.32
CA PRO A 97 -2.70 -5.59 -3.66
C PRO A 97 -1.30 -5.63 -4.29
N GLY A 98 -0.25 -5.59 -3.47
CA GLY A 98 1.10 -5.96 -3.88
C GLY A 98 1.17 -7.44 -4.28
N ALA A 99 1.95 -7.75 -5.33
CA ALA A 99 2.16 -9.12 -5.79
C ALA A 99 2.73 -10.02 -4.67
N ALA A 100 2.41 -11.32 -4.72
CA ALA A 100 2.67 -12.32 -3.67
C ALA A 100 4.16 -12.55 -3.26
N THR A 101 5.10 -11.79 -3.83
CA THR A 101 6.52 -11.75 -3.41
C THR A 101 6.92 -10.45 -2.70
N ARG A 102 6.06 -9.43 -2.67
CA ARG A 102 6.31 -8.14 -1.99
C ARG A 102 5.03 -7.58 -1.37
N PRO A 103 5.00 -7.28 -0.07
CA PRO A 103 3.73 -7.17 0.64
C PRO A 103 3.56 -5.74 1.12
N ALA A 104 3.06 -4.92 0.22
CA ALA A 104 2.40 -3.68 0.56
C ALA A 104 1.05 -3.69 -0.16
N PRO A 105 -0.08 -3.66 0.56
CA PRO A 105 -1.34 -3.19 0.00
C PRO A 105 -1.29 -1.68 -0.11
N ILE A 106 -1.22 -1.18 -1.35
CA ILE A 106 -1.54 0.23 -1.61
C ILE A 106 -3.06 0.32 -1.64
N THR A 107 -3.61 1.18 -0.80
CA THR A 107 -5.01 1.58 -0.83
C THR A 107 -5.04 3.02 -1.30
N CYS A 108 -5.34 3.26 -2.58
CA CYS A 108 -5.51 4.62 -3.08
C CYS A 108 -6.86 5.13 -2.57
N THR A 109 -6.85 6.16 -1.72
CA THR A 109 -8.08 6.72 -1.14
C THR A 109 -8.19 8.17 -1.57
N CYS A 110 -9.22 8.48 -2.35
CA CYS A 110 -9.71 9.83 -2.58
C CYS A 110 -10.38 10.40 -1.33
#